data_AF-A0A921U6H3-F1
#
_entry.id   AF-A0A921U6H3-F1
#
_cell.length_a   1.000
_cell.length_b   1.000
_cell.length_c   1.000
_cell.angle_alpha   90.00
_cell.angle_beta   90.00
_cell.angle_gamma   90.00
#
_symmetry.space_group_name_H-M   'P 1'
#
loop_
_entity.id
_entity.type
_entity.pdbx_description
1 polymer ?
#
loop_
_entity_poly.entity_id
_entity_poly.type
_entity_poly.pdbx_seq_one_letter_code
_entity_poly.pdbx_strand_id
1 'polypeptide(L)'
;MTSSSSFLLVVVVLAALFAVSSCDNPPAITFTIGKDSSSTKLSFATDVAISKVAVKQNGAENWSDNLKESPVKTFTLDSKDPIKGPITIRFADKDGGYHVLVDIIPADFKAGSVYKALSYV
;
A
#
# COMPACT_ATOMS: atom_id res chain seq x y z
N MET A 1 22.58 -28.86 -37.19
CA MET A 1 23.36 -28.40 -36.03
C MET A 1 22.94 -26.97 -35.73
N THR A 2 22.62 -26.74 -34.45
CA THR A 2 22.20 -25.53 -33.74
C THR A 2 22.52 -24.18 -34.38
N SER A 3 21.51 -23.31 -34.45
CA SER A 3 21.72 -21.92 -34.07
C SER A 3 20.52 -21.41 -33.29
N SER A 4 20.84 -20.95 -32.09
CA SER A 4 19.97 -20.52 -31.00
C SER A 4 19.55 -19.08 -31.21
N SER A 5 18.37 -18.68 -30.72
CA SER A 5 18.31 -17.61 -29.72
C SER A 5 16.89 -17.46 -29.18
N SER A 6 16.71 -17.86 -27.93
CA SER A 6 15.53 -17.56 -27.12
C SER A 6 15.48 -16.05 -26.85
N PHE A 7 14.44 -15.37 -27.30
CA PHE A 7 14.14 -14.01 -26.88
C PHE A 7 13.70 -14.02 -25.41
N LEU A 8 14.64 -13.91 -24.49
CA LEU A 8 14.34 -13.54 -23.11
C LEU A 8 13.94 -12.06 -23.12
N LEU A 9 12.64 -11.81 -22.93
CA LEU A 9 12.15 -10.49 -22.54
C LEU A 9 12.72 -10.19 -21.15
N VAL A 10 13.86 -9.50 -21.12
CA VAL A 10 14.39 -8.89 -19.91
C VAL A 10 13.47 -7.72 -19.58
N VAL A 11 12.56 -7.93 -18.63
CA VAL A 11 11.81 -6.84 -17.99
C VAL A 11 12.83 -6.01 -17.24
N VAL A 12 13.18 -4.84 -17.79
CA VAL A 12 13.97 -3.84 -17.10
C VAL A 12 13.08 -3.23 -16.01
N VAL A 13 13.25 -3.70 -14.78
CA VAL A 13 12.69 -3.01 -13.60
C VAL A 13 13.45 -1.71 -13.45
N LEU A 14 12.79 -0.60 -13.79
CA LEU A 14 13.33 0.74 -13.63
C LEU A 14 13.34 1.10 -12.13
N ALA A 15 14.34 0.63 -11.39
CA ALA A 15 14.61 1.12 -10.05
C ALA A 15 15.34 2.47 -10.17
N ALA A 16 14.59 3.56 -10.32
CA ALA A 16 15.14 4.90 -10.19
C ALA A 16 15.49 5.15 -8.71
N LEU A 17 16.75 4.89 -8.32
CA LEU A 17 17.30 5.43 -7.08
C LEU A 17 17.51 6.94 -7.29
N PHE A 18 16.55 7.76 -6.86
CA PHE A 18 16.81 9.17 -6.63
C PHE A 18 17.69 9.29 -5.38
N ALA A 19 18.99 9.52 -5.56
CA ALA A 19 19.87 9.93 -4.49
C ALA A 19 19.56 11.38 -4.11
N VAL A 20 18.68 11.57 -3.12
CA VAL A 20 18.49 12.87 -2.46
C VAL A 20 19.57 13.02 -1.39
N SER A 21 20.49 13.95 -1.64
CA SER A 21 21.52 14.36 -0.68
C SER A 21 20.92 15.24 0.42
N SER A 22 21.26 14.91 1.67
CA SER A 22 21.11 15.68 2.93
C SER A 22 19.72 16.21 3.31
N CYS A 23 19.00 15.44 4.12
CA CYS A 23 18.31 15.83 5.36
C CYS A 23 17.63 14.56 5.91
N ASP A 24 17.27 14.55 7.20
CA ASP A 24 16.70 13.43 7.96
C ASP A 24 15.88 12.41 7.13
N ASN A 25 16.09 11.11 7.39
CA ASN A 25 15.44 9.99 6.69
C ASN A 25 13.99 10.36 6.27
N PRO A 26 13.65 10.32 4.96
CA PRO A 26 12.35 10.77 4.50
C PRO A 26 11.25 10.02 5.23
N PRO A 27 10.13 10.69 5.57
CA PRO A 27 9.07 10.08 6.35
C PRO A 27 8.60 8.80 5.65
N ALA A 28 8.69 7.71 6.39
CA ALA A 28 8.31 6.38 5.93
C ALA A 28 7.12 5.90 6.76
N ILE A 29 6.24 5.16 6.11
CA ILE A 29 5.12 4.50 6.77
C ILE A 29 5.12 3.03 6.37
N THR A 30 4.87 2.19 7.36
CA THR A 30 4.82 0.74 7.22
C THR A 30 3.39 0.27 7.44
N PHE A 31 2.86 -0.51 6.50
CA PHE A 31 1.56 -1.16 6.58
C PHE A 31 1.76 -2.64 6.86
N THR A 32 1.36 -3.08 8.05
CA THR A 32 1.38 -4.49 8.45
C THR A 32 -0.01 -5.07 8.25
N ILE A 33 -0.18 -6.02 7.33
CA ILE A 33 -1.46 -6.67 7.07
C ILE A 33 -1.80 -7.60 8.24
N GLY A 34 -3.00 -7.44 8.80
CA GLY A 34 -3.46 -8.27 9.90
C GLY A 34 -3.59 -9.73 9.49
N LYS A 35 -3.32 -10.63 10.43
CA LYS A 35 -3.41 -12.10 10.21
C LYS A 35 -4.84 -12.57 9.96
N ASP A 36 -5.82 -11.75 10.31
CA ASP A 36 -7.25 -11.93 10.09
C ASP A 36 -7.74 -11.41 8.72
N SER A 37 -6.83 -10.88 7.89
CA SER A 37 -7.14 -10.50 6.52
C SER A 37 -7.45 -11.71 5.64
N SER A 38 -8.35 -11.53 4.69
CA SER A 38 -8.87 -12.55 3.78
C SER A 38 -9.21 -11.93 2.42
N SER A 39 -9.88 -12.69 1.54
CA SER A 39 -10.33 -12.14 0.25
C SER A 39 -11.37 -11.04 0.38
N THR A 40 -12.12 -10.95 1.47
CA THR A 40 -13.20 -9.97 1.68
C THR A 40 -12.95 -9.02 2.84
N LYS A 41 -11.85 -9.19 3.56
CA LYS A 41 -11.45 -8.34 4.69
C LYS A 41 -9.99 -7.97 4.57
N LEU A 42 -9.70 -6.67 4.63
CA LEU A 42 -8.35 -6.14 4.70
C LEU A 42 -8.19 -5.37 6.01
N SER A 43 -7.46 -5.95 6.94
CA SER A 43 -7.01 -5.29 8.16
C SER A 43 -5.54 -4.88 7.99
N PHE A 44 -5.18 -3.67 8.38
CA PHE A 44 -3.78 -3.25 8.41
C PHE A 44 -3.50 -2.31 9.57
N ALA A 45 -2.30 -2.44 10.14
CA ALA A 45 -1.78 -1.55 11.16
C ALA A 45 -0.64 -0.70 10.61
N THR A 46 -0.52 0.53 11.10
CA THR A 46 0.56 1.44 10.75
C THR A 46 1.55 1.63 11.88
N ASP A 47 2.82 1.83 11.56
CA ASP A 47 3.88 2.14 12.54
C ASP A 47 3.74 3.56 13.11
N VAL A 48 3.34 4.50 12.26
CA VAL A 48 3.03 5.89 12.63
C VAL A 48 1.52 6.11 12.84
N ALA A 49 1.16 7.12 13.63
CA ALA A 49 -0.23 7.51 13.82
C ALA A 49 -0.74 8.32 12.61
N ILE A 50 -1.91 7.93 12.09
CA ILE A 50 -2.57 8.56 10.94
C ILE A 50 -4.07 8.68 11.19
N SER A 51 -4.74 9.53 10.44
CA SER A 51 -6.19 9.75 10.53
C SER A 51 -6.84 9.85 9.15
N LYS A 52 -8.19 9.87 9.11
CA LYS A 52 -8.98 10.02 7.86
C LYS A 52 -8.56 9.05 6.77
N VAL A 53 -8.35 7.80 7.17
CA VAL A 53 -7.85 6.74 6.29
C VAL A 53 -8.98 6.28 5.38
N ALA A 54 -8.76 6.25 4.08
CA ALA A 54 -9.68 5.61 3.15
C ALA A 54 -8.92 4.86 2.06
N VAL A 55 -9.59 3.91 1.44
CA VAL A 55 -8.99 3.00 0.48
C VAL A 55 -9.73 3.06 -0.84
N LYS A 56 -8.99 2.86 -1.92
CA LYS A 56 -9.54 2.75 -3.27
C LYS A 56 -9.06 1.44 -3.87
N GLN A 57 -10.01 0.57 -4.16
CA GLN A 57 -9.77 -0.70 -4.84
C GLN A 57 -9.49 -0.46 -6.32
N ASN A 58 -8.75 -1.36 -6.96
CA ASN A 58 -8.43 -1.26 -8.37
C ASN A 58 -9.72 -1.26 -9.22
N GLY A 59 -9.79 -0.32 -10.16
CA GLY A 59 -10.94 -0.10 -11.02
C GLY A 59 -12.18 0.51 -10.33
N ALA A 60 -12.13 0.80 -9.02
CA ALA A 60 -13.19 1.55 -8.38
C ALA A 60 -13.16 3.01 -8.85
N GLU A 61 -14.33 3.63 -9.03
CA GLU A 61 -14.43 5.06 -9.34
C GLU A 61 -14.16 5.90 -8.07
N ASN A 62 -14.81 5.50 -6.98
CA ASN A 62 -14.86 6.23 -5.71
C ASN A 62 -13.94 5.62 -4.64
N TRP A 63 -13.57 6.45 -3.67
CA TRP A 63 -12.94 6.01 -2.43
C TRP A 63 -13.96 5.37 -1.50
N SER A 64 -13.50 4.51 -0.58
CA SER A 64 -14.30 4.12 0.57
C SER A 64 -14.63 5.33 1.45
N ASP A 65 -15.59 5.15 2.34
CA ASP A 65 -15.71 5.99 3.52
C ASP A 65 -14.42 5.91 4.36
N ASN A 66 -14.24 6.90 5.25
CA ASN A 66 -13.10 6.89 6.15
C ASN A 66 -13.22 5.69 7.10
N LEU A 67 -12.21 4.84 7.08
CA LEU A 67 -12.08 3.69 7.95
C LEU A 67 -11.91 4.17 9.39
N LYS A 68 -12.68 3.55 10.29
CA LYS A 68 -12.55 3.80 11.73
C LYS A 68 -11.31 3.10 12.25
N GLU A 69 -10.51 3.83 13.01
CA GLU A 69 -9.40 3.26 13.76
C GLU A 69 -9.94 2.37 14.89
N SER A 70 -9.65 1.07 14.82
CA SER A 70 -9.96 0.12 15.88
C SER A 70 -9.26 -1.22 15.63
N PRO A 71 -8.37 -1.70 16.53
CA PRO A 71 -7.78 -1.00 17.68
C PRO A 71 -6.84 0.16 17.24
N VAL A 72 -6.10 0.75 18.17
CA VAL A 72 -5.14 1.83 17.89
C VAL A 72 -4.23 1.49 16.70
N LYS A 73 -4.04 2.46 15.81
CA LYS A 73 -3.30 2.43 14.54
C LYS A 73 -3.74 1.34 13.56
N THR A 74 -4.89 0.72 13.78
CA THR A 74 -5.39 -0.39 12.97
C THR A 74 -6.67 0.02 12.26
N PHE A 75 -6.75 -0.30 10.97
CA PHE A 75 -7.87 0.04 10.11
C PHE A 75 -8.34 -1.23 9.40
N THR A 76 -9.65 -1.35 9.22
CA THR A 76 -10.26 -2.51 8.57
C THR A 76 -11.20 -2.05 7.47
N LEU A 77 -10.98 -2.59 6.26
CA LEU A 77 -11.95 -2.58 5.18
C LEU A 77 -12.63 -3.94 5.13
N ASP A 78 -13.92 -3.98 5.41
CA ASP A 78 -14.78 -5.13 5.15
C ASP A 78 -15.53 -4.92 3.84
N SER A 79 -15.65 -5.98 3.04
CA SER A 79 -16.40 -5.97 1.79
C SER A 79 -17.28 -7.21 1.67
N LYS A 80 -18.38 -7.08 0.92
CA LYS A 80 -19.23 -8.23 0.56
C LYS A 80 -18.63 -9.03 -0.58
N ASP A 81 -17.92 -8.35 -1.47
CA ASP A 81 -17.26 -8.95 -2.63
C ASP A 81 -15.76 -9.10 -2.38
N PRO A 82 -15.07 -9.95 -3.14
CA PRO A 82 -13.61 -10.04 -3.07
C PRO A 82 -12.96 -8.67 -3.33
N ILE A 83 -12.06 -8.28 -2.42
CA ILE A 83 -11.28 -7.05 -2.49
C ILE A 83 -10.38 -7.11 -3.72
N LYS A 84 -10.54 -6.14 -4.61
CA LYS A 84 -9.76 -6.00 -5.85
C LYS A 84 -8.55 -5.11 -5.60
N GLY A 85 -7.37 -5.72 -5.56
CA GLY A 85 -6.13 -4.95 -5.56
C GLY A 85 -5.56 -4.69 -6.97
N PRO A 86 -4.44 -3.96 -7.06
CA PRO A 86 -3.75 -3.30 -5.95
C PRO A 86 -4.59 -2.21 -5.27
N ILE A 87 -4.30 -1.92 -4.00
CA ILE A 87 -5.05 -0.99 -3.17
C ILE A 87 -4.27 0.30 -3.02
N THR A 88 -4.94 1.40 -3.34
CA THR A 88 -4.47 2.75 -3.07
C THR A 88 -5.04 3.23 -1.73
N ILE A 89 -4.21 3.87 -0.89
CA ILE A 89 -4.61 4.37 0.42
C ILE A 89 -4.43 5.88 0.47
N ARG A 90 -5.41 6.60 1.00
CA ARG A 90 -5.27 8.01 1.41
C ARG A 90 -5.38 8.14 2.91
N PHE A 91 -4.66 9.09 3.49
CA PHE A 91 -4.72 9.39 4.92
C PHE A 91 -4.23 10.81 5.21
N ALA A 92 -4.49 11.29 6.41
CA ALA A 92 -3.86 12.48 6.97
C ALA A 92 -2.82 12.07 8.02
N ASP A 93 -1.63 12.67 7.99
CA ASP A 93 -0.62 12.49 9.03
C ASP A 93 -0.98 13.25 10.32
N LYS A 94 -0.11 13.16 11.32
CA LYS A 94 -0.29 13.82 12.64
C LYS A 94 -0.34 15.35 12.55
N ASP A 95 0.26 15.94 11.52
CA ASP A 95 0.34 17.38 11.31
C ASP A 95 -0.81 17.88 10.40
N GLY A 96 -1.67 16.96 9.94
CA GLY A 96 -2.81 17.23 9.09
C GLY A 96 -2.49 17.24 7.59
N GLY A 97 -1.26 16.91 7.20
CA GLY A 97 -0.86 16.75 5.80
C GLY A 97 -1.58 15.54 5.17
N TYR A 98 -2.15 15.72 3.98
CA TYR A 98 -2.87 14.64 3.29
C TYR A 98 -1.97 13.95 2.27
N HIS A 99 -2.01 12.62 2.31
CA HIS A 99 -1.14 11.75 1.53
C HIS A 99 -1.97 10.73 0.76
N VAL A 100 -1.49 10.38 -0.43
CA VAL A 100 -2.05 9.31 -1.26
C VAL A 100 -0.92 8.38 -1.68
N LEU A 101 -1.03 7.11 -1.31
CA LEU A 101 -0.11 6.06 -1.68
C LEU A 101 -0.78 5.14 -2.69
N VAL A 102 -0.39 5.31 -3.95
CA VAL A 102 -0.94 4.57 -5.08
C VAL A 102 -0.43 3.14 -5.05
N ASP A 103 -1.35 2.19 -5.15
CA ASP A 103 -1.09 0.76 -5.33
C ASP A 103 -0.12 0.14 -4.30
N ILE A 104 -0.12 0.67 -3.07
CA ILE A 104 0.83 0.30 -2.01
C ILE A 104 0.62 -1.11 -1.45
N ILE A 105 -0.61 -1.62 -1.48
CA ILE A 105 -0.90 -3.03 -1.13
C ILE A 105 -1.17 -3.79 -2.43
N PRO A 106 -0.41 -4.84 -2.76
CA PRO A 106 -0.54 -5.58 -4.01
C PRO A 106 -1.83 -6.41 -4.05
N ALA A 107 -2.25 -6.81 -5.25
CA ALA A 107 -3.48 -7.59 -5.45
C ALA A 107 -3.50 -8.95 -4.75
N ASP A 108 -2.35 -9.57 -4.58
CA ASP A 108 -2.17 -10.89 -3.99
C ASP A 108 -1.67 -10.83 -2.54
N PHE A 109 -1.89 -9.69 -1.86
CA PHE A 109 -1.41 -9.45 -0.50
C PHE A 109 -1.65 -10.65 0.42
N LYS A 110 -0.68 -10.94 1.28
CA LYS A 110 -0.78 -12.05 2.23
C LYS A 110 -0.99 -11.52 3.63
N ALA A 111 -1.90 -12.14 4.37
CA ALA A 111 -2.08 -11.89 5.79
C ALA A 111 -0.74 -12.01 6.53
N GLY A 112 -0.43 -11.05 7.41
CA GLY A 112 0.86 -10.97 8.10
C GLY A 112 2.01 -10.36 7.30
N SER A 113 1.81 -9.96 6.04
CA SER A 113 2.83 -9.26 5.25
C SER A 113 3.03 -7.82 5.70
N VAL A 114 4.17 -7.25 5.31
CA VAL A 114 4.54 -5.87 5.61
C VAL A 114 4.88 -5.14 4.31
N TYR A 115 4.29 -3.99 4.09
CA TYR A 115 4.54 -3.12 2.94
C TYR A 115 5.01 -1.75 3.41
N LYS A 116 6.09 -1.23 2.84
CA LYS A 116 6.69 0.04 3.25
C LYS A 116 6.60 1.06 2.12
N ALA A 117 6.09 2.24 2.41
CA ALA A 117 6.20 3.39 1.54
C ALA A 117 7.37 4.27 2.00
N LEU A 118 8.29 4.55 1.09
CA LEU A 118 9.42 5.45 1.31
C LEU A 118 9.06 6.81 0.70
N SER A 119 9.09 7.86 1.52
CA SER A 119 8.81 9.24 1.11
C SER A 119 7.35 9.44 0.69
N TYR A 120 6.50 9.83 1.64
CA TYR A 120 5.25 10.51 1.34
C TYR A 120 5.52 12.02 1.48
N VAL A 121 5.35 12.79 0.40
CA VAL A 121 5.60 14.24 0.35
C VAL A 121 4.28 14.95 0.16
#